data_AF-A0A1M6TDR5-F1
#
_entry.id   AF-A0A1M6TDR5-F1
#
_cell.length_a   1.000
_cell.length_b   1.000
_cell.length_c   1.000
_cell.angle_alpha   90.00
_cell.angle_beta   90.00
_cell.angle_gamma   90.00
#
_symmetry.space_group_name_H-M   'P 1'
#
loop_
_entity.id
_entity.type
_entity.pdbx_description
1 polymer ?
#
loop_
_entity_poly.entity_id
_entity_poly.type
_entity_poly.pdbx_seq_one_letter_code
_entity_poly.pdbx_strand_id
1 'polypeptide(L)'
;MGLGYLVIYTIIICTITLKSYITKNNILYRALWTEYAVSAIFCVFACLNRRIVGYGTMHNRWYDLSDTTLWGYLLLIVCNVIAFKPFKIFDENRKLENYGKTEKKQNFFIIYSIIYIITALIFIIFALGFIKSAITVSNFGDLRQNLFDNGENEAVGRVSLNFVANICFKLCLEFKLASVFIVFAMIKEKVKPVLATLLLITTFFVYYVSCSSMAARGGMLIFSFCACTIGLIFYKYLSKINRKKVAIAALVFGGIVVSFFFTVSMSRLANAVSDVNPLLRNTVFYLGHGPIEFSKITGSLHDFAYGRTIIGRLFSNFFGTNYSWDIIASDIGFPNIGPVFVTYLGFIYTDFGAFGCIAFTSIWSYITYTLIKKRPYNFSTIYYLLYYLFFYVTGNFTIGRLEYASLVTTTIIYFIIKTIEVYPPFKRIFTARIRVGK
;
A
#
# COMPACT_ATOMS: atom_id res chain seq x y z
N MET A 1 1.07 -22.57 23.34
CA MET A 1 -0.27 -21.93 23.20
C MET A 1 -0.33 -20.97 22.01
N GLY A 2 0.61 -20.02 21.84
CA GLY A 2 0.59 -19.03 20.75
C GLY A 2 0.45 -19.60 19.32
N LEU A 3 1.10 -20.73 18.99
CA LEU A 3 0.90 -21.39 17.69
C LEU A 3 -0.55 -21.82 17.46
N GLY A 4 -1.24 -22.30 18.51
CA GLY A 4 -2.65 -22.64 18.44
C GLY A 4 -3.53 -21.43 18.14
N TYR A 5 -3.23 -20.27 18.75
CA TYR A 5 -3.94 -19.02 18.47
C TYR A 5 -3.75 -18.57 17.01
N LEU A 6 -2.52 -18.65 16.50
CA LEU A 6 -2.22 -18.33 15.10
C LEU A 6 -2.91 -19.30 14.13
N VAL A 7 -2.97 -20.59 14.44
CA VAL A 7 -3.70 -21.58 13.63
C VAL A 7 -5.20 -21.27 13.61
N ILE A 8 -5.80 -20.94 14.76
CA ILE A 8 -7.21 -20.53 14.85
C ILE A 8 -7.47 -19.28 13.98
N TYR A 9 -6.61 -18.26 14.08
CA TYR A 9 -6.66 -17.07 13.23
C TYR A 9 -6.64 -17.45 11.76
N THR A 10 -5.68 -18.26 11.32
CA THR A 10 -5.54 -18.68 9.93
C THR A 10 -6.77 -19.44 9.44
N ILE A 11 -7.32 -20.36 10.23
CA ILE A 11 -8.55 -21.10 9.88
C ILE A 11 -9.72 -20.14 9.67
N ILE A 12 -9.91 -19.17 10.57
CA ILE A 12 -11.02 -18.19 10.46
C ILE A 12 -10.85 -17.34 9.20
N ILE A 13 -9.65 -16.80 8.95
CA ILE A 13 -9.37 -15.98 7.77
C ILE A 13 -9.61 -16.80 6.49
N CYS A 14 -9.07 -18.01 6.39
CA CYS A 14 -9.28 -18.90 5.25
C CYS A 14 -10.77 -19.24 5.03
N THR A 15 -11.51 -19.44 6.11
CA THR A 15 -12.97 -19.71 6.05
C THR A 15 -13.73 -18.50 5.50
N ILE A 16 -13.39 -17.29 5.96
CA ILE A 16 -13.98 -16.04 5.43
C ILE A 16 -13.63 -15.87 3.95
N THR A 17 -12.37 -16.11 3.57
CA THR A 17 -11.91 -16.08 2.18
C THR A 17 -12.71 -17.05 1.33
N LEU A 18 -12.80 -18.32 1.71
CA LEU A 18 -13.57 -19.33 0.98
C LEU A 18 -15.05 -18.94 0.84
N LYS A 19 -15.68 -18.49 1.94
CA LYS A 19 -17.06 -17.99 1.93
C LYS A 19 -17.22 -16.85 0.93
N SER A 20 -16.24 -15.93 0.83
CA SER A 20 -16.29 -14.82 -0.11
C SER A 20 -16.29 -15.24 -1.58
N TYR A 21 -15.63 -16.35 -1.91
CA TYR A 21 -15.66 -16.96 -3.24
C TYR A 21 -16.99 -17.67 -3.50
N ILE A 22 -17.49 -18.45 -2.52
CA ILE A 22 -18.78 -19.16 -2.61
C ILE A 22 -19.94 -18.18 -2.82
N THR A 23 -19.98 -17.09 -2.06
CA THR A 23 -21.04 -16.06 -2.20
C THR A 23 -20.82 -15.13 -3.38
N LYS A 24 -19.78 -15.36 -4.20
CA LYS A 24 -19.44 -14.56 -5.38
C LYS A 24 -19.35 -13.06 -5.09
N ASN A 25 -18.78 -12.68 -3.94
CA ASN A 25 -18.58 -11.28 -3.57
C ASN A 25 -17.71 -10.53 -4.60
N ASN A 26 -17.68 -9.20 -4.51
CA ASN A 26 -16.86 -8.36 -5.38
C ASN A 26 -15.39 -8.81 -5.40
N ILE A 27 -14.73 -8.66 -6.56
CA ILE A 27 -13.34 -9.08 -6.75
C ILE A 27 -12.34 -8.37 -5.83
N LEU A 28 -12.56 -7.10 -5.47
CA LEU A 28 -11.75 -6.38 -4.49
C LEU A 28 -11.80 -7.06 -3.12
N TYR A 29 -13.02 -7.36 -2.66
CA TYR A 29 -13.26 -8.02 -1.38
C TYR A 29 -12.58 -9.38 -1.34
N ARG A 30 -12.70 -10.17 -2.42
CA ARG A 30 -12.03 -11.48 -2.53
C ARG A 30 -10.51 -11.35 -2.57
N ALA A 31 -9.96 -10.40 -3.33
CA ALA A 31 -8.52 -10.20 -3.45
C ALA A 31 -7.89 -9.87 -2.08
N LEU A 32 -8.51 -8.96 -1.31
CA LEU A 32 -8.04 -8.62 0.03
C LEU A 32 -8.07 -9.79 1.00
N TRP A 33 -9.19 -10.53 1.06
CA TRP A 33 -9.25 -11.73 1.91
C TRP A 33 -8.27 -12.81 1.47
N THR A 34 -8.00 -12.96 0.17
CA THR A 34 -6.97 -13.87 -0.33
C THR A 34 -5.57 -13.44 0.12
N GLU A 35 -5.24 -12.16 0.03
CA GLU A 35 -3.96 -11.63 0.51
C GLU A 35 -3.75 -11.92 2.00
N TYR A 36 -4.77 -11.64 2.83
CA TYR A 36 -4.71 -11.88 4.27
C TYR A 36 -4.65 -13.40 4.60
N ALA A 37 -5.37 -14.24 3.86
CA ALA A 37 -5.30 -15.69 4.01
C ALA A 37 -3.93 -16.24 3.63
N VAL A 38 -3.37 -15.78 2.51
CA VAL A 38 -2.03 -16.17 2.07
C VAL A 38 -1.01 -15.76 3.13
N SER A 39 -1.04 -14.52 3.62
CA SER A 39 -0.16 -14.08 4.70
C SER A 39 -0.31 -14.94 5.97
N ALA A 40 -1.54 -15.25 6.39
CA ALA A 40 -1.80 -16.09 7.56
C ALA A 40 -1.27 -17.53 7.41
N ILE A 41 -1.44 -18.14 6.22
CA ILE A 41 -0.88 -19.46 5.89
C ILE A 41 0.65 -19.39 5.93
N PHE A 42 1.25 -18.35 5.35
CA PHE A 42 2.70 -18.14 5.40
C PHE A 42 3.21 -17.95 6.84
N CYS A 43 2.47 -17.25 7.71
CA CYS A 43 2.81 -17.11 9.14
C CYS A 43 2.90 -18.48 9.83
N VAL A 44 1.90 -19.35 9.61
CA VAL A 44 1.88 -20.71 10.20
C VAL A 44 3.01 -21.56 9.63
N PHE A 45 3.19 -21.55 8.30
CA PHE A 45 4.26 -22.29 7.63
C PHE A 45 5.64 -21.88 8.17
N ALA A 46 5.89 -20.57 8.31
CA ALA A 46 7.13 -20.05 8.87
C ALA A 46 7.33 -20.44 10.34
N CYS A 47 6.27 -20.40 11.15
CA CYS A 47 6.33 -20.83 12.56
C CYS A 47 6.63 -22.32 12.73
N LEU A 48 6.18 -23.18 11.81
CA LEU A 48 6.47 -24.61 11.82
C LEU A 48 7.88 -24.91 11.30
N ASN A 49 8.38 -24.09 10.38
CA ASN A 49 9.65 -24.30 9.68
C ASN A 49 10.76 -23.34 10.14
N ARG A 50 10.78 -22.96 11.44
CA ARG A 50 11.76 -21.99 11.99
C ARG A 50 13.22 -22.33 11.66
N ARG A 51 13.56 -23.63 11.61
CA ARG A 51 14.89 -24.13 11.21
C ARG A 51 15.28 -23.72 9.78
N ILE A 52 14.31 -23.62 8.88
CA ILE A 52 14.51 -23.26 7.46
C ILE A 52 14.51 -21.72 7.26
N VAL A 53 13.90 -20.97 8.17
CA VAL A 53 13.85 -19.49 8.15
C VAL A 53 15.12 -18.89 8.78
N GLY A 54 15.82 -19.66 9.60
CA GLY A 54 17.17 -19.41 10.09
C GLY A 54 17.22 -18.77 11.47
N TYR A 55 18.19 -19.21 12.28
CA TYR A 55 18.40 -18.74 13.64
C TYR A 55 19.33 -17.51 13.65
N GLY A 56 18.78 -16.30 13.76
CA GLY A 56 19.53 -15.07 14.02
C GLY A 56 18.95 -14.31 15.21
N THR A 57 19.80 -13.82 16.11
CA THR A 57 19.47 -13.32 17.46
C THR A 57 18.37 -12.24 17.54
N MET A 58 18.14 -11.46 16.48
CA MET A 58 17.00 -10.51 16.38
C MET A 58 15.79 -11.06 15.60
N HIS A 59 16.00 -11.71 14.45
CA HIS A 59 14.88 -12.17 13.59
C HIS A 59 14.12 -13.37 14.19
N ASN A 60 14.76 -14.13 15.07
CA ASN A 60 14.14 -15.23 15.81
C ASN A 60 13.02 -14.75 16.72
N ARG A 61 13.13 -13.52 17.24
CA ARG A 61 12.12 -12.95 18.13
C ARG A 61 10.81 -12.67 17.40
N TRP A 62 10.78 -12.53 16.07
CA TRP A 62 9.53 -12.29 15.33
C TRP A 62 8.62 -13.50 15.28
N TYR A 63 9.20 -14.70 15.19
CA TYR A 63 8.45 -15.96 15.23
C TYR A 63 8.39 -16.55 16.64
N ASP A 64 8.98 -15.91 17.64
CA ASP A 64 8.63 -16.19 19.02
C ASP A 64 7.13 -15.93 19.21
N LEU A 65 6.42 -16.82 19.90
CA LEU A 65 4.98 -16.68 20.11
C LEU A 65 4.65 -16.54 21.61
N SER A 66 5.67 -16.37 22.46
CA SER A 66 5.54 -16.22 23.92
C SER A 66 4.48 -15.18 24.30
N ASP A 67 4.53 -14.01 23.67
CA ASP A 67 3.74 -12.84 24.06
C ASP A 67 2.48 -12.66 23.19
N THR A 68 2.18 -13.64 22.34
CA THR A 68 0.99 -13.58 21.48
C THR A 68 -0.26 -13.94 22.26
N THR A 69 -1.33 -13.17 22.03
CA THR A 69 -2.64 -13.39 22.63
C THR A 69 -3.66 -13.79 21.57
N LEU A 70 -4.62 -14.64 21.95
CA LEU A 70 -5.76 -14.96 21.09
C LEU A 70 -6.61 -13.71 20.79
N TRP A 71 -6.77 -12.84 21.79
CA TRP A 71 -7.53 -11.60 21.64
C TRP A 71 -6.95 -10.68 20.56
N GLY A 72 -5.62 -10.50 20.50
CA GLY A 72 -4.99 -9.70 19.45
C GLY A 72 -5.34 -10.20 18.05
N TYR A 73 -5.37 -11.51 17.84
CA TYR A 73 -5.80 -12.10 16.56
C TYR A 73 -7.29 -11.89 16.27
N LEU A 74 -8.16 -12.06 17.29
CA LEU A 74 -9.60 -11.83 17.14
C LEU A 74 -9.91 -10.36 16.82
N LEU A 75 -9.19 -9.42 17.44
CA LEU A 75 -9.33 -7.99 17.18
C LEU A 75 -8.97 -7.65 15.73
N LEU A 76 -7.89 -8.22 15.18
CA LEU A 76 -7.57 -8.10 13.75
C LEU A 76 -8.71 -8.60 12.87
N ILE A 77 -9.28 -9.77 13.17
CA ILE A 77 -10.39 -10.34 12.40
C ILE A 77 -11.58 -9.38 12.41
N VAL A 78 -12.01 -8.93 13.60
CA VAL A 78 -13.16 -8.02 13.76
C VAL A 78 -12.95 -6.74 12.97
N CYS A 79 -11.79 -6.09 13.13
CA CYS A 79 -11.48 -4.87 12.40
C CYS A 79 -11.41 -5.11 10.88
N ASN A 80 -10.82 -6.21 10.40
CA ASN A 80 -10.80 -6.54 8.97
C ASN A 80 -12.20 -6.77 8.39
N VAL A 81 -13.11 -7.43 9.13
CA VAL A 81 -14.51 -7.61 8.71
C VAL A 81 -15.21 -6.25 8.55
N ILE A 82 -14.99 -5.32 9.47
CA ILE A 82 -15.54 -3.97 9.40
C ILE A 82 -14.90 -3.20 8.23
N ALA A 83 -13.58 -3.19 8.14
CA ALA A 83 -12.80 -2.48 7.14
C ALA A 83 -13.13 -2.90 5.72
N PHE A 84 -13.38 -4.19 5.47
CA PHE A 84 -13.54 -4.67 4.09
C PHE A 84 -14.98 -4.54 3.58
N LYS A 85 -15.93 -4.15 4.43
CA LYS A 85 -17.34 -3.94 4.06
C LYS A 85 -17.53 -3.03 2.83
N PRO A 86 -16.82 -1.90 2.66
CA PRO A 86 -16.95 -1.05 1.47
C PRO A 86 -16.57 -1.78 0.18
N PHE A 87 -15.53 -2.62 0.19
CA PHE A 87 -15.11 -3.36 -1.00
C PHE A 87 -16.13 -4.40 -1.46
N LYS A 88 -16.96 -4.92 -0.55
CA LYS A 88 -18.04 -5.87 -0.89
C LYS A 88 -19.09 -5.25 -1.82
N ILE A 89 -19.46 -3.98 -1.58
CA ILE A 89 -20.52 -3.29 -2.32
C ILE A 89 -20.01 -2.45 -3.50
N PHE A 90 -18.68 -2.24 -3.56
CA PHE A 90 -18.10 -1.53 -4.69
C PHE A 90 -18.48 -2.25 -5.98
N ASP A 91 -18.90 -1.49 -6.99
CA ASP A 91 -19.31 -2.00 -8.30
C ASP A 91 -20.36 -3.16 -8.33
N GLU A 92 -21.13 -3.37 -7.26
CA GLU A 92 -22.14 -4.45 -7.14
C GLU A 92 -23.23 -4.37 -8.23
N ASN A 93 -23.55 -3.16 -8.69
CA ASN A 93 -24.54 -2.90 -9.73
C ASN A 93 -23.91 -2.52 -11.08
N ARG A 94 -22.69 -3.01 -11.35
CA ARG A 94 -21.92 -2.66 -12.55
C ARG A 94 -21.79 -1.15 -12.81
N LYS A 95 -21.70 -0.36 -11.73
CA LYS A 95 -21.66 1.11 -11.82
C LYS A 95 -20.45 1.61 -12.64
N LEU A 96 -19.37 0.83 -12.71
CA LEU A 96 -18.20 1.14 -13.52
C LEU A 96 -18.39 0.93 -15.02
N GLU A 97 -19.45 0.23 -15.45
CA GLU A 97 -19.70 -0.05 -16.87
C GLU A 97 -19.82 1.24 -17.69
N ASN A 98 -20.50 2.25 -17.15
CA ASN A 98 -20.68 3.55 -17.80
C ASN A 98 -19.62 4.60 -17.40
N TYR A 99 -18.70 4.25 -16.50
CA TYR A 99 -17.67 5.18 -16.05
C TYR A 99 -16.70 5.49 -17.20
N GLY A 100 -16.61 6.75 -17.61
CA GLY A 100 -15.72 7.17 -18.69
C GLY A 100 -16.34 7.26 -20.09
N LYS A 101 -17.62 6.89 -20.27
CA LYS A 101 -18.29 6.93 -21.59
C LYS A 101 -18.50 8.36 -22.12
N THR A 102 -18.71 9.34 -21.24
CA THR A 102 -18.99 10.72 -21.64
C THR A 102 -17.74 11.43 -22.15
N GLU A 103 -17.85 12.21 -23.22
CA GLU A 103 -16.75 13.02 -23.79
C GLU A 103 -16.00 13.83 -22.72
N LYS A 104 -16.72 14.47 -21.78
CA LYS A 104 -16.12 15.23 -20.67
C LYS A 104 -15.18 14.39 -19.80
N LYS A 105 -15.56 13.14 -19.48
CA LYS A 105 -14.71 12.22 -18.71
C LYS A 105 -13.53 11.73 -19.54
N GLN A 106 -13.71 11.50 -20.84
CA GLN A 106 -12.62 11.12 -21.73
C GLN A 106 -11.57 12.24 -21.85
N ASN A 107 -12.01 13.49 -22.03
CA ASN A 107 -11.14 14.67 -22.04
C ASN A 107 -10.41 14.84 -20.71
N PHE A 108 -11.10 14.65 -19.58
CA PHE A 108 -10.47 14.63 -18.26
C PHE A 108 -9.37 13.57 -18.17
N PHE A 109 -9.59 12.33 -18.64
CA PHE A 109 -8.55 11.29 -18.63
C PHE A 109 -7.34 11.67 -19.48
N ILE A 110 -7.57 12.29 -20.65
CA ILE A 110 -6.50 12.74 -21.53
C ILE A 110 -5.67 13.84 -20.85
N ILE A 111 -6.31 14.88 -20.32
CA ILE A 111 -5.63 15.99 -19.64
C ILE A 111 -4.85 15.49 -18.42
N TYR A 112 -5.50 14.67 -17.58
CA TYR A 112 -4.85 14.05 -16.42
C TYR A 112 -3.60 13.26 -16.84
N SER A 113 -3.71 12.43 -17.87
CA SER A 113 -2.61 11.58 -18.34
C SER A 113 -1.43 12.42 -18.82
N ILE A 114 -1.70 13.50 -19.57
CA ILE A 114 -0.65 14.40 -20.05
C ILE A 114 0.06 15.09 -18.87
N ILE A 115 -0.69 15.65 -17.92
CA ILE A 115 -0.13 16.31 -16.74
C ILE A 115 0.73 15.32 -15.96
N TYR A 116 0.19 14.13 -15.66
CA TYR A 116 0.92 13.11 -14.91
C TYR A 116 2.21 12.67 -15.62
N ILE A 117 2.15 12.43 -16.95
CA ILE A 117 3.33 12.04 -17.73
C ILE A 117 4.39 13.15 -17.70
N ILE A 118 4.01 14.41 -17.87
CA ILE A 118 4.95 15.54 -17.80
C ILE A 118 5.59 15.62 -16.41
N THR A 119 4.79 15.53 -15.34
CA THR A 119 5.29 15.52 -13.95
C THR A 119 6.24 14.35 -13.71
N ALA A 120 5.89 13.15 -14.19
CA ALA A 120 6.72 11.96 -14.10
C ALA A 120 8.04 12.13 -14.84
N LEU A 121 8.02 12.68 -16.06
CA LEU A 121 9.24 12.92 -16.85
C LEU A 121 10.16 13.94 -16.19
N ILE A 122 9.62 15.04 -15.65
CA ILE A 122 10.41 16.01 -14.88
C ILE A 122 11.13 15.29 -13.73
N PHE A 123 10.40 14.54 -12.91
CA PHE A 123 11.01 13.77 -11.82
C PHE A 123 12.08 12.79 -12.34
N ILE A 124 11.76 11.99 -13.35
CA ILE A 124 12.67 10.97 -13.90
C ILE A 124 13.98 11.62 -14.35
N ILE A 125 13.92 12.70 -15.14
CA ILE A 125 15.11 13.41 -15.65
C ILE A 125 16.02 13.85 -14.50
N PHE A 126 15.45 14.45 -13.44
CA PHE A 126 16.22 14.89 -12.28
C PHE A 126 16.66 13.75 -11.36
N ALA A 127 16.03 12.57 -11.45
CA ALA A 127 16.41 11.37 -10.70
C ALA A 127 17.39 10.48 -11.47
N LEU A 128 17.64 10.70 -12.77
CA LEU A 128 18.48 9.83 -13.61
C LEU A 128 19.89 9.61 -13.04
N GLY A 129 20.52 10.65 -12.49
CA GLY A 129 21.84 10.53 -11.87
C GLY A 129 21.85 9.58 -10.67
N PHE A 130 20.82 9.68 -9.82
CA PHE A 130 20.63 8.80 -8.67
C PHE A 130 20.25 7.37 -9.10
N ILE A 131 19.37 7.23 -10.09
CA ILE A 131 18.97 5.93 -10.64
C ILE A 131 20.19 5.21 -11.20
N LYS A 132 21.02 5.93 -11.96
CA LYS A 132 22.26 5.39 -12.55
C LYS A 132 23.19 4.91 -11.46
N SER A 133 23.49 5.74 -10.45
CA SER A 133 24.38 5.35 -9.36
C SER A 133 23.84 4.18 -8.54
N ALA A 134 22.54 4.18 -8.18
CA ALA A 134 21.91 3.09 -7.45
C ALA A 134 21.94 1.76 -8.23
N ILE A 135 21.76 1.80 -9.55
CA ILE A 135 21.83 0.61 -10.41
C ILE A 135 23.28 0.14 -10.59
N THR A 136 24.25 1.04 -10.84
CA THR A 136 25.65 0.64 -11.05
C THR A 136 26.34 0.13 -9.79
N VAL A 137 25.99 0.66 -8.61
CA VAL A 137 26.64 0.25 -7.35
C VAL A 137 26.13 -1.11 -6.87
N SER A 138 24.92 -1.55 -7.26
CA SER A 138 24.32 -2.86 -6.90
C SER A 138 24.34 -3.23 -5.41
N ASN A 139 24.73 -2.31 -4.52
CA ASN A 139 24.75 -2.49 -3.09
C ASN A 139 23.58 -1.75 -2.43
N PHE A 140 22.38 -2.26 -2.70
CA PHE A 140 21.15 -1.86 -2.00
C PHE A 140 21.21 -2.17 -0.49
N GLY A 141 22.13 -3.04 -0.04
CA GLY A 141 22.45 -3.28 1.36
C GLY A 141 23.00 -2.04 2.04
N ASP A 142 24.08 -1.48 1.51
CA ASP A 142 24.73 -0.27 2.03
C ASP A 142 23.80 0.96 1.91
N LEU A 143 23.09 1.09 0.79
CA LEU A 143 22.08 2.16 0.64
C LEU A 143 21.05 2.10 1.77
N ARG A 144 20.63 0.89 2.17
CA ARG A 144 19.67 0.75 3.26
C ARG A 144 20.30 1.10 4.61
N GLN A 145 21.51 0.66 4.92
CA GLN A 145 22.16 1.03 6.20
C GLN A 145 22.24 2.55 6.35
N ASN A 146 22.74 3.25 5.32
CA ASN A 146 22.83 4.71 5.29
C ASN A 146 21.47 5.44 5.45
N LEU A 147 20.37 4.82 5.03
CA LEU A 147 19.03 5.41 5.15
C LEU A 147 18.41 5.27 6.55
N PHE A 148 18.89 4.35 7.38
CA PHE A 148 18.28 4.01 8.67
C PHE A 148 19.21 4.28 9.88
N ASP A 149 20.46 4.70 9.67
CA ASP A 149 21.43 4.99 10.75
C ASP A 149 21.07 6.19 11.64
N ASN A 150 20.07 7.01 11.29
CA ASN A 150 19.69 8.21 12.07
C ASN A 150 18.74 7.95 13.26
N GLY A 151 18.64 6.71 13.77
CA GLY A 151 17.89 6.39 14.99
C GLY A 151 16.35 6.47 14.90
N GLU A 152 15.77 7.21 13.96
CA GLU A 152 14.31 7.31 13.80
C GLU A 152 13.67 6.09 13.11
N ASN A 153 14.48 5.21 12.53
CA ASN A 153 14.05 4.04 11.75
C ASN A 153 13.06 4.37 10.60
N GLU A 154 13.04 5.59 10.07
CA GLU A 154 12.20 5.98 8.93
C GLU A 154 13.08 6.64 7.86
N ALA A 155 13.22 6.00 6.71
CA ALA A 155 14.05 6.49 5.62
C ALA A 155 13.44 7.76 4.99
N VAL A 156 14.06 8.92 5.20
CA VAL A 156 13.80 10.13 4.41
C VAL A 156 14.61 10.03 3.12
N GLY A 157 14.19 9.13 2.22
CA GLY A 157 14.83 8.97 0.92
C GLY A 157 14.70 10.24 0.08
N ARG A 158 15.74 11.08 0.03
CA ARG A 158 15.81 12.21 -0.89
C ARG A 158 16.28 11.70 -2.25
N VAL A 159 15.32 11.37 -3.12
CA VAL A 159 15.61 10.91 -4.50
C VAL A 159 16.18 12.04 -5.37
N SER A 160 15.95 13.29 -4.98
CA SER A 160 16.58 14.47 -5.57
C SER A 160 16.80 15.56 -4.52
N LEU A 161 17.84 16.39 -4.68
CA LEU A 161 17.99 17.64 -3.94
C LEU A 161 17.19 18.78 -4.60
N ASN A 162 16.69 18.58 -5.82
CA ASN A 162 15.90 19.57 -6.53
C ASN A 162 14.47 19.63 -5.98
N PHE A 163 14.04 20.83 -5.56
CA PHE A 163 12.71 21.08 -5.00
C PHE A 163 11.58 20.72 -5.95
N VAL A 164 11.68 21.11 -7.23
CA VAL A 164 10.66 20.84 -8.26
C VAL A 164 10.55 19.34 -8.50
N ALA A 165 11.68 18.65 -8.64
CA ALA A 165 11.70 17.20 -8.80
C ALA A 165 11.04 16.47 -7.61
N ASN A 166 11.26 16.95 -6.39
CA ASN A 166 10.65 16.39 -5.18
C ASN A 166 9.14 16.65 -5.12
N ILE A 167 8.65 17.81 -5.58
CA ILE A 167 7.20 18.06 -5.72
C ILE A 167 6.61 17.09 -6.74
N CYS A 168 7.22 16.99 -7.92
CA CYS A 168 6.76 16.09 -8.97
C CYS A 168 6.72 14.63 -8.51
N PHE A 169 7.77 14.19 -7.82
CA PHE A 169 7.85 12.87 -7.19
C PHE A 169 6.69 12.61 -6.23
N LYS A 170 6.47 13.51 -5.26
CA LYS A 170 5.41 13.39 -4.27
C LYS A 170 4.03 13.34 -4.92
N LEU A 171 3.78 14.19 -5.91
CA LEU A 171 2.53 14.17 -6.68
C LEU A 171 2.33 12.85 -7.42
N CYS A 172 3.36 12.34 -8.10
CA CYS A 172 3.25 11.05 -8.79
C CYS A 172 3.00 9.89 -7.81
N LEU A 173 3.68 9.87 -6.65
CA LEU A 173 3.46 8.84 -5.63
C LEU A 173 2.05 8.87 -5.03
N GLU A 174 1.50 10.07 -4.82
CA GLU A 174 0.15 10.26 -4.27
C GLU A 174 -0.92 9.79 -5.26
N PHE A 175 -0.71 10.04 -6.56
CA PHE A 175 -1.68 9.72 -7.61
C PHE A 175 -1.43 8.37 -8.31
N LYS A 176 -0.43 7.57 -7.89
CA LYS A 176 -0.02 6.33 -8.57
C LYS A 176 -1.17 5.35 -8.86
N LEU A 177 -2.04 5.09 -7.89
CA LEU A 177 -3.16 4.15 -8.08
C LEU A 177 -4.30 4.77 -8.89
N ALA A 178 -4.52 6.07 -8.76
CA ALA A 178 -5.49 6.79 -9.58
C ALA A 178 -5.07 6.77 -11.07
N SER A 179 -3.77 6.88 -11.35
CA SER A 179 -3.21 6.71 -12.69
C SER A 179 -3.46 5.32 -13.23
N VAL A 180 -3.20 4.26 -12.47
CA VAL A 180 -3.52 2.88 -12.87
C VAL A 180 -5.02 2.71 -13.15
N PHE A 181 -5.89 3.27 -12.30
CA PHE A 181 -7.34 3.23 -12.53
C PHE A 181 -7.74 3.94 -13.82
N ILE A 182 -7.16 5.12 -14.10
CA ILE A 182 -7.40 5.86 -15.35
C ILE A 182 -6.91 5.08 -16.57
N VAL A 183 -5.75 4.42 -16.50
CA VAL A 183 -5.26 3.53 -17.56
C VAL A 183 -6.32 2.48 -17.91
N PHE A 184 -6.85 1.77 -16.92
CA PHE A 184 -7.86 0.73 -17.17
C PHE A 184 -9.19 1.31 -17.66
N ALA A 185 -9.59 2.49 -17.18
CA ALA A 185 -10.76 3.20 -17.70
C ALA A 185 -10.58 3.59 -19.17
N MET A 186 -9.41 4.11 -19.56
CA MET A 186 -9.07 4.45 -20.94
C MET A 186 -9.01 3.22 -21.85
N ILE A 187 -8.43 2.10 -21.39
CA ILE A 187 -8.40 0.84 -22.14
C ILE A 187 -9.81 0.29 -22.36
N LYS A 188 -10.68 0.36 -21.34
CA LYS A 188 -12.08 -0.07 -21.43
C LYS A 188 -12.82 0.74 -22.49
N GLU A 189 -12.73 2.07 -22.42
CA GLU A 189 -13.42 3.00 -23.32
C GLU A 189 -12.70 3.21 -24.67
N LYS A 190 -11.54 2.55 -24.87
CA LYS A 190 -10.67 2.70 -26.05
C LYS A 190 -10.22 4.15 -26.32
N VAL A 191 -10.09 4.96 -25.26
CA VAL A 191 -9.66 6.36 -25.35
C VAL A 191 -8.14 6.41 -25.45
N LYS A 192 -7.61 6.94 -26.56
CA LYS A 192 -6.17 7.21 -26.78
C LYS A 192 -5.26 6.09 -26.21
N PRO A 193 -5.29 4.87 -26.78
CA PRO A 193 -4.62 3.70 -26.20
C PRO A 193 -3.10 3.88 -26.00
N VAL A 194 -2.44 4.62 -26.90
CA VAL A 194 -1.01 4.95 -26.76
C VAL A 194 -0.75 5.77 -25.50
N LEU A 195 -1.59 6.76 -25.22
CA LEU A 195 -1.49 7.60 -24.02
C LEU A 195 -1.72 6.79 -22.74
N ALA A 196 -2.68 5.85 -22.76
CA ALA A 196 -2.90 4.94 -21.64
C ALA A 196 -1.67 4.04 -21.37
N THR A 197 -1.03 3.52 -22.43
CA THR A 197 0.21 2.74 -22.29
C THR A 197 1.35 3.59 -21.72
N LEU A 198 1.54 4.83 -22.21
CA LEU A 198 2.55 5.76 -21.69
C LEU A 198 2.30 6.10 -20.22
N LEU A 199 1.05 6.33 -19.83
CA LEU A 199 0.68 6.58 -18.44
C LEU A 199 1.02 5.36 -17.55
N LEU A 200 0.75 4.14 -18.03
CA LEU A 200 1.07 2.92 -17.29
C LEU A 200 2.59 2.77 -17.11
N ILE A 201 3.36 2.92 -18.18
CA ILE A 201 4.83 2.80 -18.16
C ILE A 201 5.43 3.85 -17.23
N THR A 202 5.05 5.11 -17.37
CA THR A 202 5.59 6.19 -16.53
C THR A 202 5.20 6.02 -15.06
N THR A 203 3.96 5.64 -14.76
CA THR A 203 3.52 5.34 -13.38
C THR A 203 4.35 4.22 -12.76
N PHE A 204 4.52 3.11 -13.49
CA PHE A 204 5.31 1.97 -13.02
C PHE A 204 6.78 2.37 -12.82
N PHE A 205 7.36 3.12 -13.76
CA PHE A 205 8.75 3.54 -13.69
C PHE A 205 9.02 4.50 -12.52
N VAL A 206 8.16 5.50 -12.28
CA VAL A 206 8.27 6.38 -11.11
C VAL A 206 8.27 5.57 -9.81
N TYR A 207 7.37 4.59 -9.71
CA TYR A 207 7.28 3.78 -8.50
C TYR A 207 8.46 2.81 -8.36
N TYR A 208 8.96 2.26 -9.47
CA TYR A 208 10.19 1.47 -9.50
C TYR A 208 11.38 2.27 -8.98
N VAL A 209 11.54 3.52 -9.43
CA VAL A 209 12.59 4.44 -8.96
C VAL A 209 12.44 4.70 -7.47
N SER A 210 11.22 4.97 -7.01
CA SER A 210 10.92 5.17 -5.58
C SER A 210 11.30 3.96 -4.73
N CYS A 211 10.96 2.76 -5.17
CA CYS A 211 11.30 1.54 -4.43
C CYS A 211 12.80 1.29 -4.45
N SER A 212 13.46 1.56 -5.58
CA SER A 212 14.91 1.42 -5.72
C SER A 212 15.65 2.36 -4.77
N SER A 213 15.23 3.62 -4.68
CA SER A 213 15.86 4.61 -3.80
C SER A 213 15.72 4.31 -2.31
N MET A 214 14.72 3.52 -1.92
CA MET A 214 14.49 3.12 -0.54
C MET A 214 14.93 1.67 -0.25
N ALA A 215 15.49 0.97 -1.25
CA ALA A 215 15.70 -0.48 -1.22
C ALA A 215 14.43 -1.25 -0.74
N ALA A 216 13.26 -0.77 -1.14
CA ALA A 216 11.95 -1.15 -0.62
C ALA A 216 11.29 -2.23 -1.50
N ARG A 217 11.82 -3.45 -1.44
CA ARG A 217 11.29 -4.62 -2.19
C ARG A 217 9.81 -4.92 -1.95
N GLY A 218 9.32 -4.73 -0.71
CA GLY A 218 7.91 -4.95 -0.36
C GLY A 218 6.96 -3.92 -0.99
N GLY A 219 7.41 -2.67 -1.14
CA GLY A 219 6.61 -1.61 -1.76
C GLY A 219 6.22 -1.96 -3.20
N MET A 220 7.17 -2.47 -3.99
CA MET A 220 6.93 -2.87 -5.38
C MET A 220 5.90 -4.00 -5.51
N LEU A 221 5.94 -4.98 -4.59
CA LEU A 221 4.93 -6.05 -4.52
C LEU A 221 3.54 -5.51 -4.17
N ILE A 222 3.43 -4.65 -3.15
CA ILE A 222 2.17 -4.05 -2.70
C ILE A 222 1.53 -3.23 -3.83
N PHE A 223 2.30 -2.38 -4.49
CA PHE A 223 1.81 -1.59 -5.63
C PHE A 223 1.34 -2.48 -6.77
N SER A 224 2.10 -3.53 -7.10
CA SER A 224 1.74 -4.46 -8.17
C SER A 224 0.47 -5.24 -7.84
N PHE A 225 0.32 -5.68 -6.59
CA PHE A 225 -0.90 -6.30 -6.10
C PHE A 225 -2.11 -5.36 -6.22
N CYS A 226 -1.97 -4.10 -5.80
CA CYS A 226 -3.02 -3.09 -5.95
C CYS A 226 -3.36 -2.85 -7.44
N ALA A 227 -2.35 -2.72 -8.30
CA ALA A 227 -2.54 -2.50 -9.73
C ALA A 227 -3.24 -3.67 -10.42
N CYS A 228 -2.84 -4.92 -10.11
CA CYS A 228 -3.51 -6.13 -10.59
C CYS A 228 -4.96 -6.20 -10.09
N THR A 229 -5.19 -5.87 -8.82
CA THR A 229 -6.52 -5.85 -8.20
C THR A 229 -7.44 -4.82 -8.89
N ILE A 230 -6.93 -3.62 -9.20
CA ILE A 230 -7.64 -2.62 -10.02
C ILE A 230 -7.93 -3.18 -11.42
N GLY A 231 -6.95 -3.81 -12.07
CA GLY A 231 -7.12 -4.43 -13.39
C GLY A 231 -8.20 -5.52 -13.41
N LEU A 232 -8.27 -6.35 -12.37
CA LEU A 232 -9.28 -7.39 -12.22
C LEU A 232 -10.71 -6.84 -12.12
N ILE A 233 -10.91 -5.67 -11.50
CA ILE A 233 -12.22 -4.99 -11.49
C ILE A 233 -12.68 -4.67 -12.90
N PHE A 234 -11.78 -4.17 -13.73
CA PHE A 234 -12.08 -3.79 -15.11
C PHE A 234 -12.16 -4.99 -16.05
N TYR A 235 -11.53 -6.12 -15.71
CA TYR A 235 -11.41 -7.29 -16.58
C TYR A 235 -12.75 -7.76 -17.17
N LYS A 236 -13.83 -7.75 -16.38
CA LYS A 236 -15.19 -8.11 -16.84
C LYS A 236 -15.74 -7.17 -17.92
N TYR A 237 -15.30 -5.91 -17.98
CA TYR A 237 -15.73 -4.90 -18.96
C TYR A 237 -14.84 -4.82 -20.20
N LEU A 238 -13.68 -5.47 -20.20
CA LEU A 238 -12.74 -5.45 -21.32
C LEU A 238 -13.15 -6.43 -22.43
N SER A 239 -12.87 -6.06 -23.68
CA SER A 239 -12.95 -6.96 -24.83
C SER A 239 -11.93 -8.09 -24.73
N LYS A 240 -12.16 -9.22 -25.43
CA LYS A 240 -11.23 -10.37 -25.45
C LYS A 240 -9.80 -9.99 -25.85
N ILE A 241 -9.66 -9.08 -26.80
CA ILE A 241 -8.35 -8.56 -27.26
C ILE A 241 -7.68 -7.74 -26.15
N ASN A 242 -8.41 -6.83 -25.50
CA ASN A 242 -7.84 -6.00 -24.43
C ASN A 242 -7.50 -6.83 -23.19
N ARG A 243 -8.27 -7.88 -22.88
CA ARG A 243 -7.94 -8.85 -21.81
C ARG A 243 -6.60 -9.54 -22.07
N LYS A 244 -6.33 -9.97 -23.31
CA LYS A 244 -5.03 -10.55 -23.69
C LYS A 244 -3.89 -9.54 -23.50
N LYS A 245 -4.06 -8.30 -23.97
CA LYS A 245 -3.05 -7.24 -23.81
C LYS A 245 -2.75 -6.94 -22.33
N VAL A 246 -3.78 -6.85 -21.50
CA VAL A 246 -3.62 -6.64 -20.05
C VAL A 246 -2.90 -7.82 -19.39
N ALA A 247 -3.21 -9.06 -19.78
CA ALA A 247 -2.53 -10.24 -19.26
C ALA A 247 -1.04 -10.25 -19.63
N ILE A 248 -0.70 -9.90 -20.88
CA ILE A 248 0.70 -9.78 -21.33
C ILE A 248 1.42 -8.69 -20.53
N ALA A 249 0.81 -7.51 -20.37
CA ALA A 249 1.39 -6.44 -19.57
C ALA A 249 1.61 -6.87 -18.11
N ALA A 250 0.65 -7.57 -17.51
CA ALA A 250 0.78 -8.11 -16.16
C ALA A 250 1.92 -9.12 -16.03
N LEU A 251 2.15 -9.96 -17.04
CA LEU A 251 3.29 -10.89 -17.07
C LEU A 251 4.63 -10.14 -17.18
N VAL A 252 4.73 -9.15 -18.07
CA VAL A 252 5.96 -8.35 -18.25
C VAL A 252 6.29 -7.57 -16.97
N PHE A 253 5.34 -6.81 -16.43
CA PHE A 253 5.55 -6.08 -15.19
C PHE A 253 5.77 -7.02 -14.01
N GLY A 254 5.07 -8.16 -13.96
CA GLY A 254 5.28 -9.20 -12.95
C GLY A 254 6.72 -9.73 -12.97
N GLY A 255 7.28 -10.02 -14.15
CA GLY A 255 8.67 -10.43 -14.30
C GLY A 255 9.65 -9.39 -13.77
N ILE A 256 9.43 -8.10 -14.06
CA ILE A 256 10.26 -7.00 -13.54
C ILE A 256 10.18 -6.91 -12.01
N VAL A 257 8.98 -7.01 -11.45
CA VAL A 257 8.75 -6.95 -9.99
C VAL A 257 9.44 -8.11 -9.28
N VAL A 258 9.32 -9.31 -9.83
CA VAL A 258 9.96 -10.51 -9.30
C VAL A 258 11.48 -10.36 -9.38
N SER A 259 12.03 -9.95 -10.53
CA SER A 259 13.46 -9.68 -10.70
C SER A 259 13.97 -8.64 -9.69
N PHE A 260 13.28 -7.50 -9.54
CA PHE A 260 13.62 -6.47 -8.55
C PHE A 260 13.62 -7.00 -7.12
N PHE A 261 12.59 -7.78 -6.76
CA PHE A 261 12.50 -8.40 -5.44
C PHE A 261 13.71 -9.31 -5.16
N PHE A 262 14.11 -10.12 -6.14
CA PHE A 262 15.29 -10.97 -6.04
C PHE A 262 16.58 -10.16 -5.92
N THR A 263 16.79 -9.16 -6.78
CA THR A 263 18.00 -8.32 -6.78
C THR A 263 18.19 -7.60 -5.46
N VAL A 264 17.17 -6.90 -4.95
CA VAL A 264 17.25 -6.19 -3.67
C VAL A 264 17.41 -7.17 -2.51
N SER A 265 16.81 -8.36 -2.61
CA SER A 265 16.97 -9.38 -1.58
C SER A 265 18.39 -9.92 -1.55
N MET A 266 18.96 -10.35 -2.67
CA MET A 266 20.33 -10.84 -2.75
C MET A 266 21.37 -9.79 -2.36
N SER A 267 21.16 -8.53 -2.74
CA SER A 267 22.06 -7.43 -2.36
C SER A 267 22.12 -7.22 -0.84
N ARG A 268 20.99 -7.31 -0.14
CA ARG A 268 20.95 -7.27 1.34
C ARG A 268 21.59 -8.49 2.01
N LEU A 269 21.87 -9.55 1.26
CA LEU A 269 22.38 -10.83 1.76
C LEU A 269 23.89 -10.97 1.63
N ALA A 270 24.54 -10.21 0.75
CA ALA A 270 26.00 -10.22 0.62
C ALA A 270 26.73 -9.92 1.95
N ASN A 271 26.06 -9.25 2.88
CA ASN A 271 26.61 -8.85 4.18
C ASN A 271 26.17 -9.76 5.35
N ALA A 272 25.39 -10.83 5.12
CA ALA A 272 24.83 -11.68 6.18
C ALA A 272 25.44 -13.09 6.15
N VAL A 273 26.47 -13.29 6.98
CA VAL A 273 27.09 -14.60 7.25
C VAL A 273 26.07 -15.49 7.99
N SER A 274 25.31 -16.33 7.27
CA SER A 274 24.51 -17.40 7.88
C SER A 274 24.16 -18.51 6.87
N ASP A 275 24.32 -19.78 7.28
CA ASP A 275 24.13 -21.03 6.50
C ASP A 275 22.67 -21.37 6.10
N VAL A 276 21.78 -20.39 5.95
CA VAL A 276 20.35 -20.63 5.73
C VAL A 276 19.85 -20.00 4.44
N ASN A 277 18.89 -20.64 3.76
CA ASN A 277 18.26 -20.15 2.53
C ASN A 277 17.78 -18.69 2.72
N PRO A 278 18.56 -17.73 2.21
CA PRO A 278 18.44 -16.34 2.62
C PRO A 278 17.29 -15.65 1.88
N LEU A 279 16.88 -16.21 0.75
CA LEU A 279 15.66 -15.84 0.03
C LEU A 279 14.42 -16.20 0.84
N LEU A 280 14.34 -17.44 1.33
CA LEU A 280 13.19 -17.88 2.12
C LEU A 280 13.06 -17.04 3.40
N ARG A 281 14.17 -16.79 4.10
CA ARG A 281 14.20 -15.89 5.26
C ARG A 281 13.65 -14.50 4.94
N ASN A 282 14.03 -13.91 3.81
CA ASN A 282 13.58 -12.58 3.40
C ASN A 282 12.11 -12.55 2.95
N THR A 283 11.64 -13.57 2.24
CA THR A 283 10.23 -13.67 1.83
C THR A 283 9.32 -13.88 3.04
N VAL A 284 9.72 -14.78 3.93
CA VAL A 284 9.03 -15.05 5.20
C VAL A 284 9.05 -13.80 6.08
N PHE A 285 10.17 -13.09 6.14
CA PHE A 285 10.25 -11.83 6.87
C PHE A 285 9.19 -10.82 6.43
N TYR A 286 8.92 -10.66 5.13
CA TYR A 286 7.94 -9.66 4.68
C TYR A 286 6.49 -10.18 4.70
N LEU A 287 6.24 -11.45 4.36
CA LEU A 287 4.88 -11.97 4.19
C LEU A 287 4.28 -12.58 5.47
N GLY A 288 5.09 -12.84 6.51
CA GLY A 288 4.75 -13.77 7.59
C GLY A 288 4.80 -13.25 9.03
N HIS A 289 4.87 -11.93 9.27
CA HIS A 289 5.11 -11.37 10.61
C HIS A 289 4.00 -10.45 11.15
N GLY A 290 3.32 -9.67 10.29
CA GLY A 290 2.36 -8.65 10.71
C GLY A 290 1.32 -9.11 11.76
N PRO A 291 0.54 -10.18 11.51
CA PRO A 291 -0.43 -10.67 12.49
C PRO A 291 0.19 -11.09 13.83
N ILE A 292 1.41 -11.65 13.80
CA ILE A 292 2.13 -12.08 15.00
C ILE A 292 2.60 -10.86 15.80
N GLU A 293 3.18 -9.86 15.14
CA GLU A 293 3.65 -8.63 15.80
C GLU A 293 2.51 -7.84 16.43
N PHE A 294 1.39 -7.71 15.74
CA PHE A 294 0.21 -7.09 16.34
C PHE A 294 -0.25 -7.82 17.59
N SER A 295 -0.33 -9.16 17.52
CA SER A 295 -0.72 -9.97 18.68
C SER A 295 0.25 -9.80 19.86
N LYS A 296 1.55 -9.67 19.62
CA LYS A 296 2.55 -9.36 20.66
C LYS A 296 2.34 -7.99 21.29
N ILE A 297 2.09 -6.96 20.49
CA ILE A 297 1.80 -5.61 21.01
C ILE A 297 0.63 -5.69 22.00
N THR A 298 -0.41 -6.48 21.68
CA THR A 298 -1.55 -6.64 22.60
C THR A 298 -1.24 -7.41 23.89
N GLY A 299 -0.19 -8.23 23.90
CA GLY A 299 0.20 -9.05 25.06
C GLY A 299 1.34 -8.46 25.90
N SER A 300 2.12 -7.52 25.35
CA SER A 300 3.34 -7.01 26.00
C SER A 300 3.24 -5.57 26.52
N LEU A 301 2.30 -4.76 26.02
CA LEU A 301 2.19 -3.36 26.45
C LEU A 301 1.87 -3.23 27.95
N HIS A 302 2.57 -2.33 28.63
CA HIS A 302 2.34 -2.00 30.04
C HIS A 302 1.34 -0.84 30.20
N ASP A 303 1.37 0.14 29.28
CA ASP A 303 0.44 1.27 29.24
C ASP A 303 0.19 1.68 27.77
N PHE A 304 -0.72 2.63 27.56
CA PHE A 304 -0.97 3.24 26.26
C PHE A 304 -0.17 4.53 26.09
N ALA A 305 0.12 4.87 24.83
CA ALA A 305 0.84 6.09 24.48
C ALA A 305 -0.07 7.33 24.36
N TYR A 306 -1.40 7.16 24.46
CA TYR A 306 -2.39 8.25 24.45
C TYR A 306 -2.23 9.25 23.30
N GLY A 307 -1.89 8.76 22.11
CA GLY A 307 -1.71 9.57 20.90
C GLY A 307 -0.28 10.04 20.66
N ARG A 308 0.66 9.78 21.59
CA ARG A 308 2.07 10.18 21.42
C ARG A 308 2.71 9.52 20.21
N THR A 309 2.25 8.34 19.75
CA THR A 309 2.86 7.65 18.59
C THR A 309 2.37 8.23 17.27
N ILE A 310 1.06 8.28 17.02
CA ILE A 310 0.52 8.78 15.75
C ILE A 310 0.49 10.30 15.75
N ILE A 311 -0.20 10.92 16.72
CA ILE A 311 -0.40 12.38 16.75
C ILE A 311 0.93 13.07 17.04
N GLY A 312 1.72 12.56 17.99
CA GLY A 312 3.05 13.12 18.26
C GLY A 312 3.96 13.13 17.03
N ARG A 313 3.95 12.07 16.22
CA ARG A 313 4.73 12.03 14.97
C ARG A 313 4.19 12.99 13.91
N LEU A 314 2.87 13.14 13.81
CA LEU A 314 2.25 14.12 12.92
C LEU A 314 2.67 15.54 13.28
N PHE A 315 2.60 15.90 14.56
CA PHE A 315 3.02 17.22 15.04
C PHE A 315 4.52 17.46 14.81
N SER A 316 5.34 16.44 15.00
CA SER A 316 6.77 16.53 14.70
C SER A 316 7.03 16.81 13.23
N ASN A 317 6.32 16.10 12.35
CA ASN A 317 6.48 16.23 10.90
C ASN A 317 5.95 17.56 10.35
N PHE A 318 4.84 18.08 10.89
CA PHE A 318 4.22 19.33 10.39
C PHE A 318 4.72 20.60 11.09
N PHE A 319 5.10 20.49 12.36
CA PHE A 319 5.41 21.65 13.21
C PHE A 319 6.78 21.57 13.90
N GLY A 320 7.57 20.51 13.65
CA GLY A 320 8.92 20.37 14.22
C GLY A 320 8.93 20.11 15.72
N THR A 321 7.85 19.60 16.30
CA THR A 321 7.81 19.27 17.73
C THR A 321 8.77 18.11 18.05
N ASN A 322 9.40 18.19 19.23
CA ASN A 322 10.25 17.11 19.72
C ASN A 322 9.47 15.80 19.80
N TYR A 323 9.98 14.77 19.13
CA TYR A 323 9.40 13.43 19.10
C TYR A 323 10.54 12.42 19.22
N SER A 324 10.43 11.52 20.19
CA SER A 324 11.38 10.41 20.34
C SER A 324 10.60 9.12 20.52
N TRP A 325 10.75 8.23 19.55
CA TRP A 325 10.15 6.90 19.63
C TRP A 325 10.70 6.10 20.80
N ASP A 326 12.02 6.13 21.02
CA ASP A 326 12.67 5.28 22.01
C ASP A 326 12.19 5.60 23.43
N ILE A 327 11.98 6.89 23.71
CA ILE A 327 11.40 7.33 24.98
C ILE A 327 9.96 6.78 25.11
N ILE A 328 9.11 7.03 24.11
CA ILE A 328 7.71 6.58 24.13
C ILE A 328 7.63 5.06 24.29
N ALA A 329 8.45 4.32 23.53
CA ALA A 329 8.50 2.86 23.56
C ALA A 329 8.92 2.34 24.92
N SER A 330 9.91 2.96 25.57
CA SER A 330 10.34 2.58 26.92
C SER A 330 9.24 2.86 27.96
N ASP A 331 8.57 4.01 27.86
CA ASP A 331 7.55 4.45 28.81
C ASP A 331 6.36 3.47 28.86
N ILE A 332 5.96 2.96 27.70
CA ILE A 332 4.76 2.12 27.56
C ILE A 332 5.07 0.61 27.59
N GLY A 333 6.35 0.25 27.74
CA GLY A 333 6.80 -1.15 27.65
C GLY A 333 6.55 -1.76 26.27
N PHE A 334 6.78 -0.99 25.21
CA PHE A 334 6.59 -1.50 23.85
C PHE A 334 7.52 -2.71 23.61
N PRO A 335 7.01 -3.83 23.06
CA PRO A 335 7.84 -5.01 22.82
C PRO A 335 8.99 -4.64 21.88
N ASN A 336 10.13 -5.32 21.97
CA ASN A 336 11.31 -5.07 21.12
C ASN A 336 11.07 -5.58 19.68
N ILE A 337 10.12 -4.94 19.02
CA ILE A 337 9.69 -5.06 17.64
C ILE A 337 10.07 -3.71 17.01
N GLY A 338 10.85 -3.75 15.92
CA GLY A 338 11.29 -2.50 15.29
C GLY A 338 10.07 -1.64 14.91
N PRO A 339 10.10 -0.31 15.12
CA PRO A 339 8.92 0.56 14.97
C PRO A 339 8.29 0.52 13.58
N VAL A 340 9.03 0.12 12.55
CA VAL A 340 8.53 0.10 11.17
C VAL A 340 7.59 -1.07 10.93
N PHE A 341 7.69 -2.14 11.74
CA PHE A 341 7.05 -3.44 11.50
C PHE A 341 5.86 -3.62 12.43
N VAL A 342 4.79 -2.89 12.12
CA VAL A 342 3.49 -3.09 12.75
C VAL A 342 2.39 -3.07 11.71
N THR A 343 1.27 -3.75 11.98
CA THR A 343 0.09 -3.71 11.09
C THR A 343 -0.59 -2.35 11.14
N TYR A 344 -1.59 -2.15 10.26
CA TYR A 344 -2.42 -0.95 10.27
C TYR A 344 -3.17 -0.65 11.58
N LEU A 345 -3.22 -1.60 12.51
CA LEU A 345 -3.80 -1.38 13.84
C LEU A 345 -2.75 -1.16 14.92
N GLY A 346 -1.48 -1.50 14.67
CA GLY A 346 -0.44 -1.52 15.69
C GLY A 346 -0.34 -0.20 16.45
N PHE A 347 -0.10 0.90 15.74
CA PHE A 347 0.01 2.22 16.37
C PHE A 347 -1.30 2.72 16.99
N ILE A 348 -2.45 2.39 16.40
CA ILE A 348 -3.74 2.76 16.98
C ILE A 348 -3.94 2.03 18.32
N TYR A 349 -3.58 0.74 18.38
CA TYR A 349 -3.64 -0.03 19.61
C TYR A 349 -2.66 0.51 20.65
N THR A 350 -1.44 0.84 20.24
CA THR A 350 -0.45 1.45 21.13
C THR A 350 -0.95 2.75 21.73
N ASP A 351 -1.63 3.60 20.97
CA ASP A 351 -2.14 4.88 21.46
C ASP A 351 -3.44 4.75 22.28
N PHE A 352 -4.36 3.85 21.88
CA PHE A 352 -5.76 3.90 22.34
C PHE A 352 -6.40 2.52 22.62
N GLY A 353 -5.62 1.45 22.56
CA GLY A 353 -6.06 0.08 22.79
C GLY A 353 -7.14 -0.40 21.82
N ALA A 354 -7.87 -1.45 22.23
CA ALA A 354 -8.85 -2.11 21.37
C ALA A 354 -10.03 -1.21 20.97
N PHE A 355 -10.49 -0.34 21.88
CA PHE A 355 -11.57 0.59 21.59
C PHE A 355 -11.17 1.58 20.49
N GLY A 356 -9.94 2.10 20.52
CA GLY A 356 -9.40 2.93 19.45
C GLY A 356 -9.36 2.22 18.11
N CYS A 357 -8.91 0.96 18.07
CA CYS A 357 -8.87 0.15 16.85
C CYS A 357 -10.27 -0.02 16.21
N ILE A 358 -11.26 -0.38 17.02
CA ILE A 358 -12.65 -0.57 16.56
C ILE A 358 -13.25 0.76 16.11
N ALA A 359 -13.09 1.83 16.90
CA ALA A 359 -13.63 3.16 16.59
C ALA A 359 -13.05 3.70 15.28
N PHE A 360 -11.72 3.71 15.14
CA PHE A 360 -11.03 4.16 13.93
C PHE A 360 -11.51 3.38 12.70
N THR A 361 -11.50 2.05 12.79
CA THR A 361 -11.85 1.18 11.66
C THR A 361 -13.32 1.35 11.27
N SER A 362 -14.22 1.49 12.26
CA SER A 362 -15.66 1.68 12.05
C SER A 362 -15.97 3.03 11.41
N ILE A 363 -15.39 4.12 11.94
CA ILE A 363 -15.59 5.47 11.40
C ILE A 363 -15.09 5.53 9.96
N TRP A 364 -13.88 5.06 9.70
CA TRP A 364 -13.30 5.17 8.37
C TRP A 364 -14.00 4.27 7.35
N SER A 365 -14.37 3.04 7.74
CA SER A 365 -15.19 2.14 6.92
C SER A 365 -16.57 2.75 6.62
N TYR A 366 -17.22 3.36 7.61
CA TYR A 366 -18.52 4.01 7.44
C TYR A 366 -18.45 5.20 6.47
N ILE A 367 -17.43 6.05 6.60
CA ILE A 367 -17.18 7.17 5.68
C ILE A 367 -17.02 6.61 4.26
N THR A 368 -16.10 5.66 4.06
CA THR A 368 -15.82 5.08 2.73
C THR A 368 -17.07 4.41 2.15
N TYR A 369 -17.80 3.63 2.94
CA TYR A 369 -19.06 3.00 2.56
C TYR A 369 -20.10 4.03 2.07
N THR A 370 -20.24 5.14 2.80
CA THR A 370 -21.17 6.21 2.45
C THR A 370 -20.78 6.91 1.15
N LEU A 371 -19.48 7.10 0.91
CA LEU A 371 -18.98 7.70 -0.33
C LEU A 371 -19.27 6.81 -1.54
N ILE A 372 -19.01 5.50 -1.45
CA ILE A 372 -19.23 4.58 -2.59
C ILE A 372 -20.70 4.19 -2.82
N LYS A 373 -21.57 4.41 -1.83
CA LYS A 373 -23.00 4.17 -2.01
C LYS A 373 -23.61 5.20 -2.98
N LYS A 374 -23.15 6.46 -2.93
CA LYS A 374 -23.61 7.57 -3.78
C LYS A 374 -23.38 7.28 -5.28
N ARG A 375 -24.26 7.81 -6.14
CA ARG A 375 -24.19 7.70 -7.61
C ARG A 375 -24.33 9.08 -8.25
N PRO A 376 -23.65 9.36 -9.38
CA PRO A 376 -22.59 8.56 -10.02
C PRO A 376 -21.25 8.58 -9.25
N TYR A 377 -20.31 7.69 -9.59
CA TYR A 377 -18.95 7.75 -9.01
C TYR A 377 -18.18 8.95 -9.55
N ASN A 378 -17.79 9.84 -8.64
CA ASN A 378 -16.88 10.93 -8.92
C ASN A 378 -15.42 10.46 -8.81
N PHE A 379 -14.50 11.17 -9.48
CA PHE A 379 -13.08 10.84 -9.43
C PHE A 379 -12.53 10.97 -8.01
N SER A 380 -12.97 11.99 -7.25
CA SER A 380 -12.67 12.13 -5.82
C SER A 380 -12.99 10.87 -5.01
N THR A 381 -14.18 10.29 -5.22
CA THR A 381 -14.62 9.07 -4.52
C THR A 381 -13.75 7.86 -4.89
N ILE A 382 -13.39 7.72 -6.16
CA ILE A 382 -12.50 6.65 -6.62
C ILE A 382 -11.10 6.82 -6.01
N TYR A 383 -10.53 8.03 -6.07
CA TYR A 383 -9.22 8.33 -5.48
C TYR A 383 -9.17 7.95 -3.99
N TYR A 384 -10.18 8.37 -3.22
CA TYR A 384 -10.28 8.03 -1.80
C TYR A 384 -10.37 6.52 -1.55
N LEU A 385 -11.16 5.79 -2.36
CA LEU A 385 -11.28 4.34 -2.27
C LEU A 385 -9.96 3.62 -2.62
N LEU A 386 -9.22 4.11 -3.60
CA LEU A 386 -7.94 3.52 -4.01
C LEU A 386 -6.87 3.70 -2.93
N TYR A 387 -6.85 4.84 -2.25
CA TYR A 387 -5.99 5.02 -1.08
C TYR A 387 -6.44 4.13 0.09
N TYR A 388 -7.75 4.05 0.35
CA TYR A 388 -8.32 3.13 1.34
C TYR A 388 -7.87 1.68 1.06
N LEU A 389 -7.92 1.22 -0.19
CA LEU A 389 -7.38 -0.07 -0.62
C LEU A 389 -5.88 -0.20 -0.30
N PHE A 390 -5.08 0.76 -0.73
CA PHE A 390 -3.62 0.75 -0.51
C PHE A 390 -3.25 0.63 0.96
N PHE A 391 -3.97 1.34 1.84
CA PHE A 391 -3.71 1.34 3.27
C PHE A 391 -3.92 -0.05 3.88
N TYR A 392 -4.99 -0.77 3.54
CA TYR A 392 -5.22 -2.12 4.09
C TYR A 392 -4.32 -3.20 3.48
N VAL A 393 -3.93 -3.08 2.20
CA VAL A 393 -2.94 -3.99 1.60
C VAL A 393 -1.59 -3.80 2.28
N THR A 394 -1.11 -2.56 2.38
CA THR A 394 0.15 -2.22 3.06
C THR A 394 0.10 -2.63 4.53
N GLY A 395 -1.04 -2.36 5.16
CA GLY A 395 -1.37 -2.60 6.55
C GLY A 395 -1.36 -4.05 7.01
N ASN A 396 -1.46 -5.01 6.08
CA ASN A 396 -1.33 -6.44 6.36
C ASN A 396 0.12 -6.81 6.70
N PHE A 397 1.08 -6.13 6.05
CA PHE A 397 2.50 -6.44 6.15
C PHE A 397 3.21 -5.53 7.15
N THR A 398 3.20 -4.22 6.88
CA THR A 398 4.09 -3.27 7.54
C THR A 398 3.57 -1.86 7.25
N ILE A 399 3.22 -1.11 8.29
CA ILE A 399 2.83 0.30 8.18
C ILE A 399 3.75 1.18 9.02
N GLY A 400 4.29 2.24 8.42
CA GLY A 400 5.02 3.27 9.14
C GLY A 400 4.06 4.26 9.80
N ARG A 401 4.51 4.99 10.83
CA ARG A 401 3.71 6.02 11.51
C ARG A 401 3.28 7.14 10.57
N LEU A 402 4.16 7.51 9.65
CA LEU A 402 3.88 8.55 8.65
C LEU A 402 2.82 8.14 7.63
N GLU A 403 2.45 6.86 7.50
CA GLU A 403 1.34 6.47 6.64
C GLU A 403 -0.01 6.97 7.17
N TYR A 404 -0.13 7.22 8.49
CA TYR A 404 -1.30 7.90 9.04
C TYR A 404 -1.33 9.39 8.67
N ALA A 405 -0.17 10.01 8.38
CA ALA A 405 -0.10 11.35 7.80
C ALA A 405 -0.59 11.36 6.35
N SER A 406 -0.32 10.28 5.61
CA SER A 406 -0.86 10.08 4.27
C SER A 406 -2.39 10.01 4.29
N LEU A 407 -3.02 9.44 5.33
CA LEU A 407 -4.49 9.42 5.47
C LEU A 407 -5.09 10.83 5.57
N VAL A 408 -4.45 11.72 6.35
CA VAL A 408 -4.84 13.13 6.45
C VAL A 408 -4.65 13.82 5.10
N THR A 409 -3.49 13.62 4.47
CA THR A 409 -3.15 14.19 3.16
C THR A 409 -4.17 13.78 2.09
N THR A 410 -4.48 12.49 1.97
CA THR A 410 -5.48 11.97 1.03
C THR A 410 -6.86 12.54 1.32
N THR A 411 -7.24 12.70 2.58
CA THR A 411 -8.53 13.30 2.94
C THR A 411 -8.62 14.76 2.48
N ILE A 412 -7.56 15.54 2.68
CA ILE A 412 -7.46 16.93 2.18
C ILE A 412 -7.56 16.95 0.65
N ILE A 413 -6.78 16.11 -0.05
CA ILE A 413 -6.80 16.02 -1.52
C ILE A 413 -8.18 15.59 -2.03
N TYR A 414 -8.83 14.65 -1.37
CA TYR A 414 -10.21 14.27 -1.69
C TYR A 414 -11.16 15.47 -1.66
N PHE A 415 -11.08 16.31 -0.62
CA PHE A 415 -11.90 17.53 -0.55
C PHE A 415 -11.53 18.54 -1.65
N ILE A 416 -10.24 18.72 -1.95
CA ILE A 416 -9.79 19.60 -3.05
C ILE A 416 -10.37 19.12 -4.39
N ILE A 417 -10.20 17.84 -4.73
CA ILE A 417 -10.71 17.25 -5.98
C ILE A 417 -12.23 17.39 -6.03
N LYS A 418 -12.92 17.09 -4.93
CA LYS A 418 -14.38 17.18 -4.87
C LYS A 418 -14.86 18.62 -5.09
N THR A 419 -14.19 19.60 -4.50
CA THR A 419 -14.48 21.03 -4.73
C THR A 419 -14.28 21.39 -6.20
N ILE A 420 -13.18 20.94 -6.83
CA ILE A 420 -12.93 21.16 -8.27
C ILE A 420 -14.03 20.51 -9.14
N GLU A 421 -14.51 19.32 -8.76
CA GLU A 421 -15.58 18.62 -9.49
C GLU A 421 -16.96 19.32 -9.36
N VAL A 422 -17.21 20.01 -8.25
CA VAL A 422 -18.49 20.68 -7.95
C VAL A 422 -18.53 22.13 -8.46
N TYR A 423 -17.42 22.88 -8.42
CA TYR A 423 -17.42 24.31 -8.72
C TYR A 423 -17.28 24.67 -10.22
N PRO A 424 -18.09 25.61 -10.76
CA PRO A 424 -18.17 25.94 -12.19
C PRO A 424 -16.92 26.51 -12.90
N PRO A 425 -16.04 27.34 -12.30
CA PRO A 425 -14.94 27.96 -13.06
C PRO A 425 -13.88 26.96 -13.53
N PHE A 426 -13.68 25.84 -12.83
CA PHE A 426 -12.82 24.73 -13.29
C PHE A 426 -13.50 23.81 -14.29
N LYS A 427 -14.84 23.72 -14.27
CA LYS A 427 -15.62 23.02 -15.29
C LYS A 427 -15.29 23.55 -16.69
N ARG A 428 -15.01 24.86 -16.83
CA ARG A 428 -14.61 25.50 -18.10
C ARG A 428 -13.24 25.05 -18.61
N ILE A 429 -12.24 24.91 -17.72
CA ILE A 429 -10.87 24.45 -18.08
C ILE A 429 -10.90 22.99 -18.57
N PHE A 430 -11.67 22.11 -17.93
CA PHE A 430 -11.83 20.71 -18.36
C PHE A 430 -12.78 20.50 -19.55
N THR A 431 -13.54 21.54 -19.94
CA THR A 431 -14.34 21.57 -21.18
C THR A 431 -13.68 22.33 -22.32
N ALA A 432 -12.46 22.85 -22.14
CA ALA A 432 -11.74 23.52 -23.21
C ALA A 432 -11.48 22.53 -24.35
N ARG A 433 -12.20 22.69 -25.46
CA ARG A 433 -11.94 21.96 -26.70
C ARG A 433 -10.56 22.35 -27.20
N ILE A 434 -9.61 21.42 -27.16
CA ILE A 434 -8.42 21.52 -28.01
C ILE A 434 -8.92 21.31 -29.45
N ARG A 435 -9.18 22.39 -30.18
CA ARG A 435 -9.33 22.34 -31.64
C ARG A 435 -7.95 22.03 -32.22
N VAL A 436 -7.69 20.75 -32.50
CA VAL A 436 -6.60 20.38 -33.39
C VAL A 436 -7.09 20.70 -34.80
N GLY A 437 -6.46 21.70 -35.44
CA GLY A 437 -6.72 22.06 -36.82
C GLY A 437 -6.54 20.85 -37.74
N LYS A 438 -7.42 20.75 -38.74
CA LYS A 438 -7.35 19.74 -39.81
C LYS A 438 -6.11 19.92 -40.66
#